data_AF-A0A318PK41-F1
#
_entry.id   AF-A0A318PK41-F1
#
_cell.length_a   1.000
_cell.length_b   1.000
_cell.length_c   1.000
_cell.angle_alpha   90.00
_cell.angle_beta   90.00
_cell.angle_gamma   90.00
#
_symmetry.space_group_name_H-M   'P 1'
#
loop_
_entity.id
_entity.type
_entity.pdbx_description
1 polymer ?
#
loop_
_entity_poly.entity_id
_entity_poly.type
_entity_poly.pdbx_seq_one_letter_code
_entity_poly.pdbx_strand_id
1 'polypeptide(L)'
;MHEGRQMTYTRADMDRELKASVVPWLRQQGFRGSLTHFRRPGPDAIDLLTFQFDLRGGGYVLEVARCATQGYTMAWGEFISPRKVTAWHITRERERITPEDTYLKAKWFRFDQHTPQELAAVTIEKLSDPALWPSLPVAQPPSAASGPE
;
A
#
# COMPACT_ATOMS: atom_id res chain seq x y z
N MET A 1 6.19 37.59 7.08
CA MET A 1 6.62 36.86 5.86
C MET A 1 7.55 35.75 6.32
N HIS A 2 7.12 34.49 6.26
CA HIS A 2 8.01 33.35 6.41
C HIS A 2 7.71 32.39 5.25
N GLU A 3 8.39 32.64 4.13
CA GLU A 3 8.41 31.70 3.01
C GLU A 3 9.39 30.59 3.42
N GLY A 4 8.87 29.58 4.13
CA GLY A 4 9.60 28.37 4.41
C GLY A 4 9.83 27.64 3.10
N ARG A 5 11.09 27.49 2.68
CA ARG A 5 11.48 26.67 1.54
C ARG A 5 10.85 25.29 1.68
N GLN A 6 9.82 25.01 0.89
CA GLN A 6 9.18 23.70 0.83
C GLN A 6 10.21 22.73 0.24
N MET A 7 10.83 21.90 1.07
CA MET A 7 11.68 20.82 0.59
C MET A 7 10.76 19.81 -0.09
N THR A 8 10.86 19.70 -1.41
CA THR A 8 10.16 18.67 -2.18
C THR A 8 10.98 17.38 -2.10
N TYR A 9 10.36 16.29 -1.66
CA TYR A 9 11.02 14.99 -1.62
C TYR A 9 10.93 14.30 -2.97
N THR A 10 11.97 13.53 -3.29
CA THR A 10 12.01 12.78 -4.54
C THR A 10 11.39 11.40 -4.38
N ARG A 11 11.13 10.75 -5.51
CA ARG A 11 10.77 9.33 -5.52
C ARG A 11 11.80 8.46 -4.80
N ALA A 12 13.10 8.80 -4.90
CA ALA A 12 14.16 8.04 -4.24
C ALA A 12 14.10 8.17 -2.72
N ASP A 13 13.75 9.36 -2.21
CA ASP A 13 13.55 9.58 -0.77
C ASP A 13 12.37 8.78 -0.25
N MET A 14 11.25 8.78 -0.98
CA MET A 14 10.07 7.97 -0.63
C MET A 14 10.37 6.47 -0.71
N ASP A 15 11.06 5.99 -1.74
CA ASP A 15 11.45 4.58 -1.87
C ASP A 15 12.36 4.14 -0.73
N ARG A 16 13.30 5.00 -0.30
CA ARG A 16 14.18 4.73 0.85
C ARG A 16 13.35 4.58 2.12
N GLU A 17 12.41 5.48 2.37
CA GLU A 17 11.57 5.45 3.55
C GLU A 17 10.61 4.25 3.56
N LEU A 18 9.94 3.95 2.44
CA LEU A 18 9.08 2.77 2.32
C LEU A 18 9.87 1.49 2.62
N LYS A 19 11.11 1.39 2.14
CA LYS A 19 12.00 0.23 2.42
C LYS A 19 12.45 0.17 3.88
N ALA A 20 12.65 1.30 4.54
CA ALA A 20 13.10 1.37 5.92
C ALA A 20 11.97 1.07 6.93
N SER A 21 10.75 1.50 6.62
CA SER A 21 9.64 1.52 7.58
C SER A 21 8.50 0.57 7.19
N VAL A 22 7.95 0.73 5.98
CA VAL A 22 6.74 0.00 5.55
C VAL A 22 7.05 -1.45 5.16
N VAL A 23 8.16 -1.70 4.47
CA VAL A 23 8.53 -3.06 4.04
C VAL A 23 8.77 -4.00 5.23
N PRO A 24 9.54 -3.62 6.28
CA PRO A 24 9.69 -4.47 7.46
C PRO A 24 8.36 -4.76 8.15
N TRP A 25 7.48 -3.77 8.28
CA TRP A 25 6.14 -3.98 8.83
C TRP A 25 5.34 -4.98 7.99
N LEU A 26 5.31 -4.81 6.65
CA LEU A 26 4.67 -5.77 5.74
C LEU A 26 5.22 -7.20 5.90
N ARG A 27 6.53 -7.36 6.13
CA ARG A 27 7.13 -8.68 6.38
C ARG A 27 6.59 -9.33 7.64
N GLN A 28 6.46 -8.57 8.72
CA GLN A 28 5.89 -9.02 9.99
C GLN A 28 4.45 -9.48 9.79
N GLN A 29 3.68 -8.80 8.94
CA GLN A 29 2.30 -9.18 8.60
C GLN A 29 2.19 -10.38 7.64
N GLY A 30 3.30 -10.98 7.21
CA GLY A 30 3.29 -12.14 6.31
C GLY A 30 3.41 -11.82 4.82
N PHE A 31 3.50 -10.55 4.42
CA PHE A 31 3.71 -10.20 3.02
C PHE A 31 5.12 -10.55 2.52
N ARG A 32 5.18 -10.99 1.26
CA ARG A 32 6.38 -11.35 0.48
C ARG A 32 6.42 -10.50 -0.80
N GLY A 33 7.55 -10.45 -1.51
CA GLY A 33 7.73 -9.59 -2.70
C GLY A 33 8.59 -8.35 -2.43
N SER A 34 8.62 -7.37 -3.31
CA SER A 34 9.43 -6.15 -3.18
C SER A 34 8.65 -4.97 -3.75
N LEU A 35 8.98 -3.74 -3.38
CA LEU A 35 8.40 -2.58 -4.06
C LEU A 35 8.55 -2.74 -5.58
N THR A 36 7.49 -2.59 -6.37
CA THR A 36 6.16 -2.04 -6.01
C THR A 36 5.09 -3.07 -5.62
N HIS A 37 5.38 -4.38 -5.64
CA HIS A 37 4.37 -5.43 -5.53
C HIS A 37 4.63 -6.39 -4.36
N PHE A 38 3.62 -6.53 -3.51
CA PHE A 38 3.60 -7.45 -2.39
C PHE A 38 2.44 -8.42 -2.49
N ARG A 39 2.64 -9.59 -1.89
CA ARG A 39 1.64 -10.64 -1.80
C ARG A 39 1.72 -11.34 -0.45
N ARG A 40 0.58 -11.70 0.13
CA ARG A 40 0.49 -12.51 1.34
C ARG A 40 -0.36 -13.73 1.05
N PRO A 41 0.26 -14.90 0.84
CA PRO A 41 -0.48 -16.15 0.70
C PRO A 41 -1.20 -16.48 2.02
N GLY A 42 -2.50 -16.75 1.94
CA GLY A 42 -3.31 -17.30 3.02
C GLY A 42 -3.96 -18.62 2.61
N PRO A 43 -4.75 -19.23 3.52
CA PRO A 43 -5.41 -20.51 3.26
C PRO A 43 -6.44 -20.42 2.13
N ASP A 44 -7.23 -19.35 2.11
CA ASP A 44 -8.37 -19.22 1.18
C ASP A 44 -8.06 -18.30 -0.02
N ALA A 45 -7.13 -17.36 0.16
CA ALA A 45 -6.80 -16.36 -0.85
C ALA A 45 -5.36 -15.87 -0.72
N ILE A 46 -4.88 -15.21 -1.76
CA ILE A 46 -3.66 -14.43 -1.79
C ILE A 46 -4.06 -12.97 -1.73
N ASP A 47 -3.66 -12.28 -0.68
CA ASP A 47 -3.81 -10.82 -0.58
C ASP A 47 -2.72 -10.16 -1.42
N LEU A 48 -3.09 -9.16 -2.21
CA LEU A 48 -2.20 -8.45 -3.13
C LEU A 48 -2.17 -6.97 -2.76
N LEU A 49 -0.97 -6.40 -2.75
CA LEU A 49 -0.74 -4.98 -2.53
C LEU A 49 0.20 -4.45 -3.59
N THR A 50 -0.15 -3.31 -4.19
CA THR A 50 0.69 -2.62 -5.17
C THR A 50 0.80 -1.14 -4.83
N PHE A 51 2.04 -0.63 -4.81
CA PHE A 51 2.33 0.79 -4.77
C PHE A 51 2.33 1.32 -6.19
N GLN A 52 1.30 2.07 -6.56
CA GLN A 52 1.26 2.75 -7.85
C GLN A 52 1.75 4.18 -7.68
N PHE A 53 2.83 4.52 -8.36
CA PHE A 53 3.41 5.86 -8.35
C PHE A 53 2.85 6.72 -9.49
N ASP A 54 2.78 8.03 -9.24
CA ASP A 54 2.38 9.01 -10.24
C ASP A 54 3.43 9.05 -11.35
N LEU A 55 2.98 9.01 -12.60
CA LEU A 55 3.85 9.11 -13.78
C LEU A 55 4.61 10.45 -13.80
N ARG A 56 4.00 11.51 -13.24
CA ARG A 56 4.62 12.83 -13.11
C ARG A 56 5.46 12.98 -11.83
N GLY A 57 5.53 11.93 -11.00
CA GLY A 57 6.17 11.95 -9.70
C GLY A 57 5.37 12.72 -8.65
N GLY A 58 5.93 12.82 -7.45
CA GLY A 58 5.33 13.57 -6.34
C GLY A 58 4.28 12.81 -5.53
N GLY A 59 3.76 11.66 -6.00
CA GLY A 59 2.90 10.85 -5.15
C GLY A 59 2.76 9.37 -5.51
N TYR A 60 2.08 8.64 -4.63
CA TYR A 60 1.65 7.26 -4.86
C TYR A 60 0.23 7.01 -4.35
N VAL A 61 -0.33 5.87 -4.73
CA VAL A 61 -1.54 5.28 -4.15
C VAL A 61 -1.28 3.80 -3.88
N LEU A 62 -2.09 3.22 -3.01
CA LEU A 62 -2.05 1.78 -2.74
C LEU A 62 -3.20 1.14 -3.49
N GLU A 63 -2.93 0.02 -4.16
CA GLU A 63 -3.97 -0.80 -4.75
C GLU A 63 -3.95 -2.17 -4.09
N VAL A 64 -5.09 -2.55 -3.52
CA VAL A 64 -5.28 -3.85 -2.86
C VAL A 64 -6.26 -4.69 -3.66
N ALA A 65 -6.01 -5.99 -3.70
CA ALA A 65 -6.88 -6.94 -4.36
C ALA A 65 -6.70 -8.33 -3.75
N ARG A 66 -7.60 -9.24 -4.07
CA ARG A 66 -7.51 -10.65 -3.66
C ARG A 66 -7.52 -11.55 -4.89
N CYS A 67 -6.83 -12.69 -4.77
CA CYS A 67 -6.71 -13.68 -5.82
C CYS A 67 -6.84 -15.08 -5.21
N ALA A 68 -7.39 -16.03 -5.96
CA ALA A 68 -7.43 -17.43 -5.55
C ALA A 68 -6.02 -18.00 -5.34
N THR A 69 -5.89 -18.97 -4.44
CA THR A 69 -4.61 -19.62 -4.12
C THR A 69 -3.99 -20.35 -5.31
N GLN A 70 -4.79 -20.70 -6.31
CA GLN A 70 -4.33 -21.34 -7.55
C GLN A 70 -3.84 -20.36 -8.61
N GLY A 71 -4.06 -19.05 -8.45
CA GLY A 71 -3.66 -18.02 -9.43
C GLY A 71 -4.87 -17.31 -10.02
N TYR A 72 -4.65 -16.61 -11.13
CA TYR A 72 -5.68 -15.79 -11.77
C TYR A 72 -5.66 -15.96 -13.28
N THR A 73 -6.81 -16.26 -13.86
CA THR A 73 -7.00 -16.24 -15.32
C THR A 73 -7.61 -14.92 -15.72
N MET A 74 -6.91 -14.18 -16.56
CA MET A 74 -7.35 -12.89 -17.09
C MET A 74 -8.53 -13.07 -18.05
N ALA A 75 -9.25 -11.97 -18.32
CA ALA A 75 -10.43 -11.99 -19.20
C ALA A 75 -10.12 -12.47 -20.64
N TRP A 76 -8.86 -12.35 -21.09
CA TRP A 76 -8.40 -12.83 -22.40
C TRP A 76 -7.78 -14.24 -22.37
N GLY A 77 -7.93 -14.98 -21.26
CA GLY A 77 -7.56 -16.39 -21.14
C GLY A 77 -6.13 -16.67 -20.65
N GLU A 78 -5.30 -15.64 -20.46
CA GLU A 78 -3.95 -15.82 -19.92
C GLU A 78 -3.99 -16.18 -18.42
N PHE A 79 -3.28 -17.25 -18.06
CA PHE A 79 -3.15 -17.69 -16.67
C PHE A 79 -1.89 -17.09 -16.01
N ILE A 80 -2.10 -16.44 -14.87
CA ILE A 80 -1.05 -15.87 -14.03
C ILE A 80 -0.90 -16.71 -12.76
N SER A 81 0.28 -17.30 -12.59
CA SER A 81 0.59 -18.12 -11.42
C SER A 81 0.50 -17.35 -10.09
N PRO A 82 0.20 -18.02 -8.96
CA PRO A 82 0.18 -17.45 -7.61
C PRO A 82 1.42 -16.61 -7.23
N ARG A 83 2.58 -16.97 -7.78
CA ARG A 83 3.85 -16.30 -7.48
C ARG A 83 4.08 -15.02 -8.28
N LYS A 84 3.35 -14.85 -9.39
CA LYS A 84 3.47 -13.72 -10.34
C LYS A 84 2.28 -12.78 -10.30
N VAL A 85 1.16 -13.18 -9.71
CA VAL A 85 -0.03 -12.33 -9.65
C VAL A 85 0.23 -11.08 -8.80
N THR A 86 -0.34 -9.96 -9.25
CA THR A 86 -0.26 -8.64 -8.62
C THR A 86 -1.64 -8.01 -8.65
N ALA A 87 -1.87 -6.95 -7.86
CA ALA A 87 -3.16 -6.27 -7.83
C ALA A 87 -3.57 -5.75 -9.22
N TRP A 88 -2.61 -5.37 -10.07
CA TRP A 88 -2.88 -4.88 -11.43
C TRP A 88 -3.49 -5.92 -12.38
N HIS A 89 -3.32 -7.21 -12.10
CA HIS A 89 -3.99 -8.25 -12.87
C HIS A 89 -5.48 -8.36 -12.50
N ILE A 90 -5.87 -7.89 -11.32
CA ILE A 90 -7.25 -7.96 -10.83
C ILE A 90 -7.99 -6.70 -11.28
N THR A 91 -8.99 -6.86 -12.15
CA THR A 91 -9.68 -5.73 -12.79
C THR A 91 -10.98 -5.33 -12.10
N ARG A 92 -11.70 -6.28 -11.48
CA ARG A 92 -13.04 -6.05 -10.89
C ARG A 92 -13.01 -5.77 -9.40
N GLU A 93 -12.24 -6.54 -8.64
CA GLU A 93 -12.22 -6.52 -7.16
C GLU A 93 -10.95 -5.85 -6.63
N ARG A 94 -10.49 -4.80 -7.33
CA ARG A 94 -9.33 -4.01 -6.92
C ARG A 94 -9.79 -2.70 -6.30
N GLU A 95 -9.39 -2.49 -5.06
CA GLU A 95 -9.65 -1.28 -4.32
C GLU A 95 -8.41 -0.39 -4.31
N ARG A 96 -8.63 0.93 -4.37
CA ARG A 96 -7.55 1.92 -4.26
C ARG A 96 -7.69 2.62 -2.92
N ILE A 97 -6.62 2.58 -2.13
CA ILE A 97 -6.52 3.27 -0.85
C ILE A 97 -5.77 4.59 -1.05
N THR A 98 -6.33 5.65 -0.51
CA THR A 98 -5.86 7.04 -0.59
C THR A 98 -5.72 7.61 0.82
N PRO A 99 -4.96 8.71 1.02
CA PRO A 99 -4.81 9.30 2.36
C PRO A 99 -6.15 9.78 2.93
N GLU A 100 -7.03 10.37 2.11
CA GLU A 100 -8.42 10.66 2.50
C GLU A 100 -9.40 9.62 1.94
N ASP A 101 -10.32 9.15 2.80
CA ASP A 101 -11.41 8.24 2.42
C ASP A 101 -12.60 9.04 1.86
N THR A 102 -12.37 9.81 0.79
CA THR A 102 -13.42 10.58 0.13
C THR A 102 -13.89 9.89 -1.15
N TYR A 103 -15.22 9.90 -1.39
CA TYR A 103 -15.88 9.32 -2.57
C TYR A 103 -15.33 9.84 -3.92
N LEU A 104 -14.68 11.01 -3.93
CA LEU A 104 -13.96 11.53 -5.09
C LEU A 104 -12.58 10.86 -5.21
N LYS A 105 -12.50 9.85 -6.09
CA LYS A 105 -11.26 9.16 -6.47
C LYS A 105 -10.27 10.10 -7.17
N ALA A 106 -9.43 10.78 -6.40
CA ALA A 106 -7.99 10.90 -6.61
C ALA A 106 -7.40 11.87 -5.59
N LYS A 107 -7.07 11.37 -4.41
CA LYS A 107 -6.04 12.00 -3.61
C LYS A 107 -4.89 11.03 -3.43
N TRP A 108 -3.69 11.51 -3.73
CA TRP A 108 -2.46 10.71 -3.74
C TRP A 108 -1.74 10.93 -2.41
N PHE A 109 -0.97 9.96 -1.96
CA PHE A 109 0.06 10.19 -0.94
C PHE A 109 1.13 11.10 -1.54
N ARG A 110 1.04 12.42 -1.30
CA ARG A 110 1.88 13.46 -1.93
C ARG A 110 3.18 13.67 -1.17
N PHE A 111 4.25 13.01 -1.58
CA PHE A 111 5.59 13.22 -1.00
C PHE A 111 6.29 14.49 -1.53
N ASP A 112 5.70 15.16 -2.52
CA ASP A 112 6.08 16.53 -2.87
C ASP A 112 5.46 17.59 -1.94
N GLN A 113 4.56 17.19 -1.04
CA GLN A 113 3.87 18.07 -0.09
C GLN A 113 4.11 17.67 1.38
N HIS A 114 4.28 16.37 1.64
CA HIS A 114 4.48 15.80 2.98
C HIS A 114 5.81 15.05 3.06
N THR A 115 6.32 14.89 4.28
CA THR A 115 7.57 14.15 4.48
C THR A 115 7.38 12.65 4.20
N PRO A 116 8.42 11.94 3.71
CA PRO A 116 8.34 10.49 3.53
C PRO A 116 7.96 9.75 4.81
N GLN A 117 8.44 10.22 5.97
CA GLN A 117 8.19 9.60 7.27
C GLN A 117 6.71 9.67 7.65
N GLU A 118 6.09 10.84 7.50
CA GLU A 118 4.65 11.02 7.74
C GLU A 118 3.83 10.11 6.81
N LEU A 119 4.17 10.07 5.52
CA LEU A 119 3.43 9.25 4.55
C LEU A 119 3.62 7.75 4.80
N ALA A 120 4.80 7.32 5.26
CA ALA A 120 5.04 5.94 5.65
C ALA A 120 4.21 5.56 6.89
N ALA A 121 4.10 6.44 7.89
CA ALA A 121 3.25 6.23 9.06
C ALA A 121 1.77 6.09 8.66
N VAL A 122 1.24 7.03 7.87
CA VAL A 122 -0.15 6.97 7.38
C VAL A 122 -0.39 5.73 6.50
N THR A 123 0.61 5.31 5.72
CA THR A 123 0.53 4.08 4.93
C THR A 123 0.38 2.85 5.82
N ILE A 124 1.15 2.75 6.90
CA ILE A 124 1.03 1.65 7.86
C ILE A 124 -0.34 1.70 8.53
N GLU A 125 -0.78 2.87 8.99
CA GLU A 125 -2.10 3.06 9.60
C GLU A 125 -3.23 2.56 8.69
N LYS A 126 -3.26 3.02 7.43
CA LYS A 126 -4.25 2.60 6.43
C LYS A 126 -4.19 1.10 6.17
N LEU A 127 -3.00 0.54 6.00
CA LEU A 127 -2.84 -0.90 5.76
C LEU A 127 -3.12 -1.75 7.00
N SER A 128 -3.23 -1.15 8.18
CA SER A 128 -3.54 -1.83 9.43
C SER A 128 -5.04 -2.01 9.68
N ASP A 129 -5.89 -1.46 8.81
CA ASP A 129 -7.33 -1.68 8.86
C ASP A 129 -7.63 -3.18 8.58
N PRO A 130 -8.20 -3.93 9.56
CA PRO A 130 -8.54 -5.33 9.36
C PRO A 130 -9.59 -5.55 8.26
N ALA A 131 -10.43 -4.54 7.95
CA ALA A 131 -11.45 -4.64 6.91
C ALA A 131 -10.84 -4.83 5.51
N LEU A 132 -9.60 -4.36 5.29
CA LEU A 132 -8.87 -4.59 4.04
C LEU A 132 -8.44 -6.05 3.86
N TRP A 133 -8.40 -6.82 4.94
CA TRP A 133 -7.77 -8.15 4.97
C TRP A 133 -8.66 -9.22 5.61
N PRO A 134 -9.85 -9.49 5.08
CA PRO A 134 -10.85 -10.34 5.73
C PRO A 134 -10.42 -11.80 5.94
N SER A 135 -9.46 -12.32 5.15
CA SER A 135 -8.91 -13.68 5.39
C SER A 135 -7.85 -13.75 6.48
N LEU A 136 -7.11 -12.67 6.70
CA LEU A 136 -5.95 -12.65 7.59
C LEU A 136 -5.82 -11.23 8.19
N PRO A 137 -6.39 -11.00 9.37
CA PRO A 137 -6.24 -9.73 10.06
C PRO A 137 -4.75 -9.37 10.23
N VAL A 138 -4.45 -8.08 10.10
CA VAL A 138 -3.12 -7.53 10.34
C VAL A 138 -3.04 -7.00 11.78
N ALA A 139 -1.85 -7.02 12.37
CA ALA A 139 -1.64 -6.40 13.67
C ALA A 139 -1.75 -4.86 13.54
N GLN A 140 -2.54 -4.25 14.42
CA GLN A 140 -2.60 -2.80 14.53
C GLN A 140 -1.25 -2.25 15.00
N PRO A 141 -0.84 -1.04 14.55
CA PRO A 141 0.36 -0.41 15.06
C PRO A 141 0.20 -0.17 16.57
N PRO A 142 1.29 -0.15 17.35
CA PRO A 142 1.20 0.20 18.76
C PRO A 142 0.54 1.57 18.86
N SER A 143 -0.64 1.61 19.50
CA SER A 143 -1.36 2.86 19.73
C SER A 143 -0.42 3.81 20.46
N ALA A 144 -0.12 4.96 19.86
CA ALA A 144 0.53 6.04 20.59
C ALA A 144 -0.42 6.38 21.72
N ALA A 145 -0.04 5.99 22.94
CA ALA A 145 -0.84 6.20 24.13
C ALA A 145 -1.33 7.65 24.13
N SER A 146 -2.65 7.82 23.99
CA SER A 146 -3.31 9.05 24.37
C SER A 146 -2.80 9.42 25.76
N GLY A 147 -2.19 10.60 25.85
CA GLY A 147 -1.63 11.11 27.11
C GLY A 147 -2.68 11.04 28.22
N PRO A 148 -2.26 10.81 29.47
CA PRO A 148 -3.20 10.80 30.58
C PRO A 148 -3.84 12.18 30.73
N GLU A 149 -5.12 12.17 31.11
CA GLU A 149 -5.94 13.34 31.50
C GLU A 149 -5.23 14.31 32.45
#